data_AF-A0A7Y4WD53-F1
#
_entry.id   AF-A0A7Y4WD53-F1
#
_cell.length_a   1.000
_cell.length_b   1.000
_cell.length_c   1.000
_cell.angle_alpha   90.00
_cell.angle_beta   90.00
_cell.angle_gamma   90.00
#
_symmetry.space_group_name_H-M   'P 1'
#
loop_
_entity.id
_entity.type
_entity.pdbx_description
1 polymer ?
#
loop_
_entity_poly.entity_id
_entity_poly.type
_entity_poly.pdbx_seq_one_letter_code
_entity_poly.pdbx_strand_id
1 'polypeptide(L)'
;MDVLGEMMTSVLAATSIDESVVSYLKSTAFSHFVVNTPWVWPLAETLHFLGLALLFGAIGPLDLRLLGFMKHLPVSAFRALVPWAVAGFSLNLVTGLVFLIATPDQYMSNISWWLKALFLVIAGLNVLLFELTQRDKADALPLGSGTPAVLKVIGSVSLVSWFMVLVWGRMLAFLGNAF
;
A
#
# COMPACT_ATOMS: atom_id res chain seq x y z
N MET A 1 -4.44 -31.18 27.84
CA MET A 1 -4.24 -29.73 27.69
C MET A 1 -4.98 -29.37 26.42
N ASP A 2 -6.12 -28.70 26.55
CA ASP A 2 -7.07 -28.55 25.44
C ASP A 2 -6.67 -27.37 24.56
N VAL A 3 -7.03 -27.45 23.27
CA VAL A 3 -6.73 -26.50 22.18
C VAL A 3 -6.97 -25.03 22.58
N LEU A 4 -7.94 -24.77 23.46
CA LEU A 4 -8.22 -23.44 24.00
C LEU A 4 -7.09 -22.86 24.85
N GLY A 5 -6.37 -23.70 25.62
CA GLY A 5 -5.21 -23.29 26.40
C GLY A 5 -4.01 -22.94 25.54
N GLU A 6 -3.75 -23.70 24.48
CA GLU A 6 -2.69 -23.39 23.50
C GLU A 6 -3.02 -22.11 22.73
N MET A 7 -4.26 -21.95 22.27
CA MET A 7 -4.72 -20.76 21.57
C MET A 7 -4.61 -19.52 22.47
N MET A 8 -5.04 -19.60 23.73
CA MET A 8 -4.92 -18.49 24.69
C MET A 8 -3.46 -18.14 24.97
N THR A 9 -2.57 -19.14 25.08
CA THR A 9 -1.13 -18.91 25.25
C THR A 9 -0.52 -18.24 24.01
N SER A 10 -0.93 -18.63 22.80
CA SER A 10 -0.46 -17.99 21.56
C SER A 10 -0.93 -16.54 21.40
N VAL A 11 -2.16 -16.24 21.83
CA VAL A 11 -2.71 -14.87 21.80
C VAL A 11 -1.99 -14.00 22.80
N LEU A 12 -1.80 -14.48 24.04
CA LEU A 12 -1.05 -13.74 25.07
C LEU A 12 0.41 -13.49 24.66
N ALA A 13 1.07 -14.49 24.05
CA ALA A 13 2.41 -14.33 23.53
C ALA A 13 2.48 -13.27 22.42
N ALA A 14 1.54 -13.28 21.46
CA ALA A 14 1.49 -12.29 20.39
C ALA A 14 1.27 -10.87 20.94
N THR A 15 0.33 -10.68 21.88
CA THR A 15 0.08 -9.39 22.52
C THR A 15 1.30 -8.88 23.30
N SER A 16 2.02 -9.77 23.99
CA SER A 16 3.24 -9.39 24.73
C SER A 16 4.39 -8.95 23.81
N ILE A 17 4.50 -9.56 22.62
CA ILE A 17 5.49 -9.17 21.63
C ILE A 17 5.16 -7.77 21.09
N ASP A 18 3.90 -7.50 20.77
CA ASP A 18 3.47 -6.19 20.28
C ASP A 18 3.77 -5.08 21.29
N GLU A 19 3.49 -5.28 22.58
CA GLU A 19 3.82 -4.32 23.64
C GLU A 19 5.32 -4.03 23.73
N SER A 20 6.15 -5.07 23.64
CA SER A 20 7.61 -4.94 23.69
C SER A 20 8.16 -4.15 22.49
N VAL A 21 7.62 -4.39 21.29
CA VAL A 21 8.00 -3.71 20.05
C VAL A 21 7.57 -2.25 20.08
N VAL A 22 6.32 -1.98 20.51
CA VAL A 22 5.79 -0.62 20.66
C VAL A 22 6.65 0.17 21.64
N SER A 23 6.98 -0.39 22.80
CA SER A 23 7.83 0.27 23.80
C SER A 23 9.23 0.55 23.27
N TYR A 24 9.83 -0.42 22.55
CA TYR A 24 11.16 -0.26 21.97
C TYR A 24 11.19 0.86 20.92
N LEU A 25 10.27 0.83 19.95
CA LEU A 25 10.19 1.84 18.88
C LEU A 25 9.97 3.24 19.44
N LYS A 26 9.07 3.39 20.42
CA LYS A 26 8.83 4.67 21.10
C LYS A 26 10.06 5.23 21.81
N SER A 27 10.92 4.37 22.35
CA SER A 27 12.14 4.77 23.05
C SER A 27 13.27 5.26 22.14
N THR A 28 13.14 5.08 20.82
CA THR A 28 14.20 5.46 19.88
C THR A 28 14.34 6.98 19.76
N ALA A 29 15.59 7.45 19.62
CA ALA A 29 15.86 8.87 19.37
C ALA A 29 15.15 9.39 18.11
N PHE A 30 14.95 8.51 17.12
CA PHE A 30 14.22 8.84 15.89
C PHE A 30 12.74 9.10 16.15
N SER A 31 12.06 8.24 16.91
CA SER A 31 10.67 8.46 17.34
C SER A 31 10.53 9.81 18.07
N HIS A 32 11.39 10.05 19.05
CA HIS A 32 11.40 11.33 19.78
C HIS A 32 11.67 12.54 18.87
N PHE A 33 12.56 12.43 17.88
CA PHE A 33 12.83 13.51 16.92
C PHE A 33 11.59 13.83 16.07
N VAL A 34 10.92 12.81 15.52
CA VAL A 34 9.74 12.98 14.68
C VAL A 34 8.59 13.61 15.47
N VAL A 35 8.32 13.11 16.69
CA VAL A 35 7.20 13.57 17.51
C VAL A 35 7.43 14.96 18.10
N ASN A 36 8.66 15.29 18.51
CA ASN A 36 8.95 16.57 19.18
C ASN A 36 9.33 17.71 18.22
N THR A 37 9.50 17.43 16.92
CA THR A 37 9.85 18.44 15.92
C THR A 37 8.60 18.84 15.11
N PRO A 38 8.04 20.05 15.29
CA PRO A 38 6.69 20.38 14.80
C PRO A 38 6.46 20.24 13.29
N TRP A 39 7.50 20.36 12.46
CA TRP A 39 7.38 20.35 10.99
C TRP A 39 7.64 18.98 10.37
N VAL A 40 8.23 18.03 11.11
CA VAL A 40 8.59 16.71 10.55
C VAL A 40 7.34 15.91 10.20
N TRP A 41 6.35 15.91 11.10
CA TRP A 41 5.09 15.21 10.87
C TRP A 41 4.30 15.78 9.68
N PRO A 42 3.99 17.10 9.61
CA PRO A 42 3.30 17.68 8.45
C PRO A 42 4.05 17.50 7.12
N LEU A 43 5.39 17.56 7.14
CA LEU A 43 6.19 17.30 5.95
C LEU A 43 6.07 15.85 5.50
N ALA A 44 6.17 14.90 6.43
CA ALA A 44 6.01 13.47 6.13
C ALA A 44 4.61 13.19 5.55
N GLU A 45 3.55 13.78 6.11
CA GLU A 45 2.18 13.67 5.57
C GLU A 45 2.07 14.24 4.16
N THR A 46 2.63 15.44 3.94
CA THR A 46 2.64 16.08 2.61
C THR A 46 3.33 15.19 1.58
N LEU A 47 4.52 14.68 1.91
CA LEU A 47 5.28 13.78 1.05
C LEU A 47 4.53 12.46 0.81
N HIS A 48 3.86 11.91 1.83
CA HIS A 48 3.05 10.71 1.69
C HIS A 48 1.86 10.93 0.73
N PHE A 49 1.17 12.06 0.82
CA PHE A 49 0.08 12.34 -0.12
C PHE A 49 0.56 12.60 -1.54
N LEU A 50 1.71 13.27 -1.71
CA LEU A 50 2.34 13.43 -3.02
C LEU A 50 2.74 12.07 -3.62
N GLY A 51 3.32 11.18 -2.81
CA GLY A 51 3.67 9.84 -3.24
C GLY A 51 2.44 9.01 -3.63
N LEU A 52 1.34 9.12 -2.87
CA LEU A 52 0.05 8.49 -3.20
C LEU A 52 -0.52 9.02 -4.52
N ALA A 53 -0.52 10.34 -4.72
CA ALA A 53 -1.00 10.96 -5.95
C ALA A 53 -0.16 10.52 -7.16
N LEU A 54 1.16 10.46 -7.02
CA LEU A 54 2.06 10.02 -8.07
C LEU A 54 1.87 8.54 -8.41
N LEU A 55 1.78 7.70 -7.38
CA LEU A 55 1.57 6.25 -7.51
C LEU A 55 0.24 5.93 -8.17
N PHE A 56 -0.85 6.44 -7.62
CA PHE A 56 -2.20 6.20 -8.15
C PHE A 56 -2.39 6.85 -9.53
N GLY A 57 -1.84 8.06 -9.72
CA GLY A 57 -1.89 8.77 -11.01
C GLY A 57 -1.11 8.08 -12.13
N ALA A 58 -0.06 7.32 -11.80
CA ALA A 58 0.71 6.55 -12.77
C ALA A 58 0.09 5.18 -13.08
N ILE A 59 -0.35 4.44 -12.05
CA ILE A 59 -0.89 3.07 -12.21
C ILE A 59 -2.36 3.06 -12.61
N GLY A 60 -3.18 3.99 -12.12
CA GLY A 60 -4.61 4.06 -12.42
C GLY A 60 -4.92 4.08 -13.93
N PRO A 61 -4.28 4.95 -14.74
CA PRO A 61 -4.47 4.95 -16.19
C PRO A 61 -4.05 3.64 -16.88
N LEU A 62 -2.97 2.99 -16.40
CA LEU A 62 -2.55 1.68 -16.89
C LEU A 62 -3.62 0.62 -16.60
N ASP A 63 -4.16 0.58 -15.38
CA ASP A 63 -5.22 -0.36 -14.99
C ASP A 63 -6.49 -0.15 -15.81
N LEU A 64 -6.91 1.11 -16.01
CA LEU A 64 -8.04 1.44 -16.89
C LEU A 64 -7.79 0.98 -18.33
N ARG A 65 -6.56 1.13 -18.84
CA ARG A 65 -6.20 0.62 -20.15
C ARG A 65 -6.29 -0.91 -20.23
N LEU A 66 -5.88 -1.62 -19.17
CA LEU A 66 -6.02 -3.09 -19.06
C LEU A 66 -7.48 -3.53 -18.92
N LEU A 67 -8.34 -2.72 -18.33
CA LEU A 67 -9.79 -2.97 -18.30
C LEU A 67 -10.46 -2.82 -19.68
N GLY A 68 -9.75 -2.20 -20.63
CA GLY A 68 -10.22 -1.97 -21.98
C GLY A 68 -10.78 -0.57 -22.21
N PHE A 69 -10.49 0.39 -21.34
CA PHE A 69 -10.63 1.80 -21.68
C PHE A 69 -9.46 2.25 -22.56
N MET A 70 -9.57 3.40 -23.23
CA MET A 70 -8.45 4.01 -23.99
C MET A 70 -7.75 3.06 -24.99
N LYS A 71 -8.50 2.13 -25.62
CA LYS A 71 -7.93 1.08 -26.49
C LYS A 71 -7.16 1.60 -27.71
N HIS A 72 -7.41 2.84 -28.10
CA HIS A 72 -6.71 3.53 -29.19
C HIS A 72 -5.27 3.93 -28.82
N LEU A 73 -4.90 3.89 -27.54
CA LEU A 73 -3.54 4.10 -27.06
C LEU A 73 -2.85 2.76 -26.77
N PRO A 74 -1.56 2.63 -27.06
CA PRO A 74 -0.79 1.42 -26.73
C PRO A 74 -0.59 1.32 -25.22
N VAL A 75 -0.52 0.09 -24.69
CA VAL A 75 -0.26 -0.16 -23.25
C VAL A 75 1.09 0.44 -22.82
N SER A 76 2.08 0.41 -23.71
CA SER A 76 3.42 0.95 -23.49
C SER A 76 3.42 2.45 -23.13
N ALA A 77 2.47 3.24 -23.64
CA ALA A 77 2.36 4.66 -23.31
C ALA A 77 2.05 4.89 -21.82
N PHE A 78 1.24 4.02 -21.22
CA PHE A 78 0.93 4.09 -19.79
C PHE A 78 2.04 3.44 -18.95
N ARG A 79 2.70 2.41 -19.47
CA ARG A 79 3.86 1.80 -18.77
C ARG A 79 5.05 2.74 -18.64
N ALA A 80 5.17 3.74 -19.51
CA ALA A 80 6.16 4.81 -19.35
C ALA A 80 5.98 5.59 -18.02
N LEU A 81 4.81 5.49 -17.37
CA LEU A 81 4.54 6.09 -16.06
C LEU A 81 4.98 5.20 -14.88
N VAL A 82 5.28 3.91 -15.09
CA VAL A 82 5.65 2.98 -14.02
C VAL A 82 6.86 3.44 -13.18
N PRO A 83 7.92 4.06 -13.74
CA PRO A 83 9.00 4.61 -12.92
C PRO A 83 8.53 5.68 -11.92
N TRP A 84 7.53 6.49 -12.30
CA TRP A 84 6.91 7.47 -11.40
C TRP A 84 6.07 6.76 -10.33
N ALA A 85 5.39 5.67 -10.69
CA ALA A 85 4.71 4.84 -9.71
C ALA A 85 5.69 4.30 -8.65
N VAL A 86 6.84 3.78 -9.08
CA VAL A 86 7.89 3.26 -8.18
C VAL A 86 8.44 4.38 -7.29
N ALA A 87 8.68 5.58 -7.84
CA ALA A 87 9.10 6.73 -7.06
C ALA A 87 8.04 7.12 -5.99
N GLY A 88 6.77 7.18 -6.38
CA GLY A 88 5.66 7.49 -5.45
C GLY A 88 5.49 6.44 -4.37
N PHE A 89 5.58 5.14 -4.72
CA PHE A 89 5.57 4.05 -3.76
C PHE A 89 6.75 4.12 -2.79
N SER A 90 7.95 4.42 -3.29
CA SER A 90 9.15 4.52 -2.46
C SER A 90 9.02 5.67 -1.45
N LEU A 91 8.48 6.81 -1.88
CA LEU A 91 8.18 7.93 -1.01
C LEU A 91 7.16 7.56 0.08
N ASN A 92 6.09 6.86 -0.31
CA ASN A 92 5.05 6.38 0.61
C ASN A 92 5.58 5.35 1.61
N LEU A 93 6.46 4.45 1.17
CA LEU A 93 7.06 3.43 2.01
C LEU A 93 7.93 4.09 3.09
N VAL A 94 8.83 5.00 2.69
CA VAL A 94 9.70 5.71 3.63
C VAL A 94 8.86 6.51 4.63
N THR A 95 7.94 7.35 4.17
CA THR A 95 7.08 8.16 5.05
C THR A 95 6.14 7.29 5.90
N GLY A 96 5.64 6.17 5.37
CA GLY A 96 4.85 5.19 6.13
C GLY A 96 5.64 4.56 7.28
N LEU A 97 6.92 4.25 7.06
CA LEU A 97 7.83 3.78 8.11
C LEU A 97 8.10 4.87 9.15
N VAL A 98 8.23 6.13 8.74
CA VAL A 98 8.35 7.27 9.68
C VAL A 98 7.16 7.28 10.64
N PHE A 99 5.94 7.20 10.13
CA PHE A 99 4.73 7.18 10.95
C PHE A 99 4.68 5.98 11.91
N LEU A 100 4.95 4.79 11.38
CA LEU A 100 4.93 3.55 12.16
C LEU A 100 5.95 3.56 13.29
N ILE A 101 7.17 4.05 13.04
CA ILE A 101 8.21 4.10 14.07
C ILE A 101 7.93 5.20 15.10
N ALA A 102 7.40 6.35 14.68
CA ALA A 102 7.13 7.47 15.58
C ALA A 102 5.96 7.20 16.54
N THR A 103 4.91 6.52 16.07
CA THR A 103 3.68 6.28 16.84
C THR A 103 3.14 4.87 16.59
N PRO A 104 3.91 3.81 16.92
CA PRO A 104 3.58 2.43 16.56
C PRO A 104 2.25 1.95 17.14
N ASP A 105 1.87 2.47 18.31
CA ASP A 105 0.60 2.20 18.97
C ASP A 105 -0.60 2.68 18.15
N GLN A 106 -0.51 3.80 17.44
CA GLN A 106 -1.61 4.29 16.60
C GLN A 106 -1.90 3.39 15.38
N TYR A 107 -0.90 2.62 14.96
CA TYR A 107 -0.97 1.81 13.74
C TYR A 107 -1.13 0.32 14.05
N MET A 108 -0.30 -0.26 14.90
CA MET A 108 -0.30 -1.71 15.16
C MET A 108 -1.58 -2.19 15.84
N SER A 109 -2.21 -1.36 16.68
CA SER A 109 -3.49 -1.68 17.32
C SER A 109 -4.70 -1.34 16.44
N ASN A 110 -4.51 -0.81 15.23
CA ASN A 110 -5.58 -0.31 14.36
C ASN A 110 -5.85 -1.30 13.22
N ILE A 111 -7.08 -1.83 13.17
CA ILE A 111 -7.50 -2.75 12.11
C ILE A 111 -7.35 -2.16 10.70
N SER A 112 -7.51 -0.85 10.55
CA SER A 112 -7.35 -0.17 9.26
C SER A 112 -5.93 -0.28 8.73
N TRP A 113 -4.93 -0.29 9.61
CA TRP A 113 -3.54 -0.48 9.20
C TRP A 113 -3.31 -1.87 8.62
N TRP A 114 -3.83 -2.91 9.28
CA TRP A 114 -3.73 -4.30 8.82
C TRP A 114 -4.48 -4.53 7.51
N LEU A 115 -5.68 -3.97 7.35
CA LEU A 115 -6.43 -4.04 6.10
C LEU A 115 -5.70 -3.30 4.98
N LYS A 116 -5.15 -2.11 5.24
CA LYS A 116 -4.30 -1.40 4.28
C LYS A 116 -3.09 -2.25 3.88
N ALA A 117 -2.40 -2.87 4.83
CA ALA A 117 -1.25 -3.72 4.57
C ALA A 117 -1.62 -4.98 3.75
N LEU A 118 -2.77 -5.60 4.03
CA LEU A 118 -3.29 -6.72 3.25
C LEU A 118 -3.48 -6.34 1.77
N PHE A 119 -4.16 -5.23 1.48
CA PHE A 119 -4.34 -4.77 0.10
C PHE A 119 -3.03 -4.34 -0.57
N LEU A 120 -2.07 -3.84 0.20
CA LEU A 120 -0.72 -3.55 -0.30
C LEU A 120 0.01 -4.82 -0.76
N VAL A 121 -0.09 -5.90 0.02
CA VAL A 121 0.47 -7.21 -0.34
C VAL A 121 -0.22 -7.76 -1.58
N ILE A 122 -1.56 -7.70 -1.64
CA ILE A 122 -2.32 -8.12 -2.83
C ILE A 122 -1.88 -7.33 -4.08
N ALA A 123 -1.74 -6.01 -3.98
CA ALA A 123 -1.26 -5.18 -5.08
C ALA A 123 0.16 -5.57 -5.52
N GLY A 124 1.07 -5.80 -4.58
CA GLY A 124 2.45 -6.23 -4.87
C GLY A 124 2.50 -7.59 -5.58
N LEU A 125 1.74 -8.57 -5.09
CA LEU A 125 1.62 -9.88 -5.73
C LEU A 125 1.00 -9.79 -7.12
N ASN A 126 -0.01 -8.93 -7.30
CA ASN A 126 -0.66 -8.72 -8.59
C ASN A 126 0.28 -8.09 -9.63
N VAL A 127 1.09 -7.10 -9.24
CA VAL A 127 2.13 -6.52 -10.10
C VAL A 127 3.20 -7.56 -10.45
N LEU A 128 3.65 -8.34 -9.47
CA LEU A 128 4.63 -9.41 -9.71
C LEU A 128 4.09 -10.44 -10.71
N LEU A 129 2.83 -10.88 -10.55
CA LEU A 129 2.15 -11.78 -11.49
C LEU A 129 2.06 -11.17 -12.89
N PHE A 130 1.70 -9.89 -13.00
CA PHE A 130 1.63 -9.17 -14.27
C PHE A 130 2.99 -9.13 -14.98
N GLU A 131 4.02 -8.66 -14.29
CA GLU A 131 5.37 -8.50 -14.86
C GLU A 131 5.96 -9.85 -15.28
N LEU A 132 5.71 -10.93 -14.52
CA LEU A 132 6.24 -12.27 -14.83
C LEU A 132 5.46 -13.02 -15.92
N THR A 133 4.16 -12.77 -16.10
CA THR A 133 3.32 -13.65 -16.94
C THR A 133 2.57 -12.96 -18.08
N GLN A 134 2.29 -11.67 -17.95
CA GLN A 134 1.43 -10.95 -18.90
C GLN A 134 2.06 -9.72 -19.55
N ARG A 135 3.19 -9.21 -19.04
CA ARG A 135 3.89 -8.03 -19.55
C ARG A 135 3.98 -8.00 -21.08
N ASP A 136 4.62 -9.00 -21.67
CA ASP A 136 4.89 -9.01 -23.11
C ASP A 136 3.60 -9.14 -23.93
N LYS A 137 2.61 -9.87 -23.41
CA LYS A 137 1.28 -10.00 -24.04
C LYS A 137 0.51 -8.68 -23.99
N ALA A 138 0.63 -7.94 -22.91
CA ALA A 138 0.00 -6.64 -22.74
C ALA A 138 0.64 -5.59 -23.68
N ASP A 139 1.98 -5.59 -23.78
CA ASP A 139 2.71 -4.70 -24.69
C ASP A 139 2.44 -5.01 -26.17
N ALA A 140 2.21 -6.28 -26.51
CA ALA A 140 1.91 -6.72 -27.87
C ALA A 140 0.44 -6.53 -28.31
N LEU A 141 -0.43 -5.96 -27.45
CA LEU A 141 -1.84 -5.76 -27.80
C LEU A 141 -2.00 -4.80 -29.00
N PRO A 142 -2.65 -5.23 -30.09
CA PRO A 142 -2.92 -4.35 -31.22
C PRO A 142 -3.81 -3.17 -30.81
N LEU A 143 -3.58 -2.01 -31.42
CA LEU A 143 -4.41 -0.81 -31.19
C LEU A 143 -5.88 -1.09 -31.55
N GLY A 144 -6.80 -0.63 -30.71
CA GLY A 144 -8.23 -0.83 -30.90
C GLY A 144 -8.74 -2.25 -30.59
N SER A 145 -7.86 -3.23 -30.40
CA SER A 145 -8.26 -4.60 -30.09
C SER A 145 -8.89 -4.72 -28.69
N GLY A 146 -9.72 -5.75 -28.51
CA GLY A 146 -10.27 -6.08 -27.21
C GLY A 146 -9.19 -6.57 -26.23
N THR A 147 -9.30 -6.18 -24.96
CA THR A 147 -8.38 -6.68 -23.93
C THR A 147 -8.78 -8.09 -23.46
N PRO A 148 -7.85 -9.07 -23.44
CA PRO A 148 -8.07 -10.39 -22.87
C PRO A 148 -8.62 -10.35 -21.44
N ALA A 149 -9.45 -11.34 -21.08
CA ALA A 149 -10.09 -11.41 -19.76
C ALA A 149 -9.08 -11.43 -18.60
N VAL A 150 -7.96 -12.13 -18.75
CA VAL A 150 -6.89 -12.19 -17.73
C VAL A 150 -6.32 -10.80 -17.43
N LEU A 151 -6.08 -9.99 -18.46
CA LEU A 151 -5.57 -8.62 -18.28
C LEU A 151 -6.61 -7.71 -17.61
N LYS A 152 -7.90 -7.89 -17.92
CA LYS A 152 -8.97 -7.17 -17.23
C LYS A 152 -9.01 -7.53 -15.74
N VAL A 153 -8.88 -8.81 -15.39
CA VAL A 153 -8.84 -9.26 -13.98
C VAL A 153 -7.65 -8.64 -13.26
N ILE A 154 -6.45 -8.65 -13.86
CA ILE A 154 -5.25 -8.03 -13.28
C ILE A 154 -5.47 -6.53 -13.05
N GLY A 155 -6.01 -5.81 -14.03
CA GLY A 155 -6.33 -4.39 -13.91
C GLY A 155 -7.39 -4.13 -12.84
N SER A 156 -8.43 -4.96 -12.74
CA SER A 156 -9.45 -4.86 -11.70
C SER A 156 -8.86 -5.07 -10.30
N VAL A 157 -8.05 -6.12 -10.11
CA VAL A 157 -7.44 -6.43 -8.82
C VAL A 157 -6.50 -5.30 -8.40
N SER A 158 -5.68 -4.78 -9.32
CA SER A 158 -4.80 -3.65 -9.05
C SER A 158 -5.60 -2.41 -8.62
N LEU A 159 -6.58 -2.01 -9.43
CA LEU A 159 -7.36 -0.79 -9.18
C LEU A 159 -8.14 -0.86 -7.86
N VAL A 160 -8.78 -2.01 -7.59
CA VAL A 160 -9.49 -2.24 -6.31
C VAL A 160 -8.51 -2.23 -5.15
N SER A 161 -7.35 -2.87 -5.28
CA SER A 161 -6.36 -2.91 -4.19
C SER A 161 -5.84 -1.52 -3.85
N TRP A 162 -5.47 -0.71 -4.86
CA TRP A 162 -5.04 0.67 -4.62
C TRP A 162 -6.14 1.54 -4.04
N PHE A 163 -7.37 1.38 -4.52
CA PHE A 163 -8.52 2.08 -3.96
C PHE A 163 -8.72 1.71 -2.48
N MET A 164 -8.65 0.42 -2.13
CA MET A 164 -8.76 -0.03 -0.75
C MET A 164 -7.58 0.44 0.12
N VAL A 165 -6.36 0.50 -0.40
CA VAL A 165 -5.21 1.10 0.30
C VAL A 165 -5.49 2.57 0.66
N LEU A 166 -6.10 3.33 -0.24
CA LEU A 166 -6.49 4.73 0.02
C LEU A 166 -7.61 4.83 1.05
N VAL A 167 -8.66 4.01 0.91
CA VAL A 167 -9.80 3.97 1.84
C VAL A 167 -9.32 3.64 3.25
N TRP A 168 -8.62 2.52 3.43
CA TRP A 168 -8.12 2.10 4.74
C TRP A 168 -7.04 3.04 5.27
N GLY A 169 -6.23 3.64 4.40
CA GLY A 169 -5.32 4.71 4.77
C GLY A 169 -6.03 5.93 5.35
N ARG A 170 -7.15 6.34 4.77
CA ARG A 170 -7.95 7.44 5.32
C ARG A 170 -8.69 7.05 6.60
N MET A 171 -9.13 5.79 6.70
CA MET A 171 -9.83 5.26 7.87
C MET A 171 -8.96 5.13 9.12
N LEU A 172 -7.62 5.16 8.98
CA LEU A 172 -6.71 5.23 10.13
C LEU A 172 -7.09 6.34 11.11
N ALA A 173 -7.56 7.47 10.59
CA ALA A 173 -8.00 8.63 11.37
C ALA A 173 -9.28 8.43 12.20
N PHE A 174 -10.13 7.50 11.77
CA PHE A 174 -11.50 7.38 12.27
C PHE A 174 -11.72 6.09 13.05
N LEU A 175 -11.02 5.02 12.67
CA LEU A 175 -11.15 3.68 13.25
C LEU A 175 -10.01 3.32 14.20
N GLY A 176 -9.09 4.24 14.46
CA GLY A 176 -8.14 4.12 15.56
C GLY A 176 -7.82 5.48 16.16
N ASN A 177 -7.03 5.46 17.24
CA ASN A 177 -6.62 6.65 17.99
C ASN A 177 -5.50 7.43 17.26
N ALA A 178 -5.56 7.54 15.93
CA ALA A 178 -4.47 8.08 15.11
C ALA A 178 -4.45 9.62 15.05
N PHE A 179 -5.24 10.31 15.89
CA PHE A 179 -5.24 11.76 16.09
C PHE A 179 -5.49 12.08 17.56
#